data_AF-A0A967HZZ9-F1
#
_entry.id   AF-A0A967HZZ9-F1
#
_cell.length_a   1.000
_cell.length_b   1.000
_cell.length_c   1.000
_cell.angle_alpha   90.00
_cell.angle_beta   90.00
_cell.angle_gamma   90.00
#
_symmetry.space_group_name_H-M   'P 1'
#
loop_
_entity.id
_entity.type
_entity.pdbx_description
1 polymer ?
#
loop_
_entity_poly.entity_id
_entity_poly.type
_entity_poly.pdbx_seq_one_letter_code
_entity_poly.pdbx_strand_id
1 'polypeptide(L)'
;MSSAILQAVKNRAIPIKVIRQGKGTVKLGRWEEGPRDEIPIMAAVQNPTGEDLQKIEEGRRTEASIKLYSDFQFRTASVKDQRQPDLVLWGGDEYQIDHVENWTGDGCYYKAIATKRGQ
;
A
#
# COMPACT_ATOMS: atom_id res chain seq x y z
N MET A 1 6.06 25.39 4.80
CA MET A 1 6.74 24.79 5.96
C MET A 1 7.39 23.51 5.49
N SER A 2 8.73 23.50 5.39
CA SER A 2 9.47 22.41 4.74
C SER A 2 9.57 21.20 5.67
N SER A 3 9.18 20.05 5.13
CA SER A 3 8.91 18.79 5.82
C SER A 3 10.18 18.01 6.18
N ALA A 4 10.62 18.13 7.43
CA ALA A 4 11.73 17.33 7.97
C ALA A 4 11.41 15.81 7.93
N ILE A 5 10.13 15.45 8.06
CA ILE A 5 9.68 14.06 8.03
C ILE A 5 9.74 13.51 6.60
N LEU A 6 9.27 14.26 5.60
CA LEU A 6 9.39 13.84 4.19
C LEU A 6 10.86 13.75 3.78
N GLN A 7 11.72 14.64 4.26
CA GLN A 7 13.16 14.54 3.99
C GLN A 7 13.79 13.30 4.65
N ALA A 8 13.40 12.96 5.87
CA ALA A 8 13.85 11.73 6.53
C ALA A 8 13.33 10.46 5.82
N VAL A 9 12.10 10.49 5.33
CA VAL A 9 11.52 9.43 4.48
C VAL A 9 12.34 9.32 3.20
N LYS A 10 12.59 10.43 2.48
CA LYS A 10 13.38 10.46 1.24
C LYS A 10 14.80 9.93 1.44
N ASN A 11 15.46 10.26 2.54
CA ASN A 11 16.82 9.79 2.84
C ASN A 11 16.89 8.28 3.07
N ARG A 12 15.78 7.63 3.43
CA ARG A 12 15.67 6.16 3.62
C ARG A 12 14.79 5.50 2.57
N ALA A 13 14.32 6.26 1.58
CA ALA A 13 13.42 5.75 0.57
C ALA A 13 14.21 4.93 -0.43
N ILE A 14 13.66 3.77 -0.77
CA ILE A 14 14.17 2.89 -1.81
C ILE A 14 13.14 2.79 -2.93
N PRO A 15 13.57 2.56 -4.18
CA PRO A 15 12.64 2.30 -5.26
C PRO A 15 11.91 0.98 -5.02
N ILE A 16 10.59 1.03 -5.06
CA ILE A 16 9.71 -0.14 -5.01
C ILE A 16 8.67 -0.04 -6.13
N LYS A 17 7.98 -1.15 -6.42
CA LYS A 17 6.89 -1.15 -7.40
C LYS A 17 5.55 -1.29 -6.71
N VAL A 18 4.61 -0.45 -7.11
CA VAL A 18 3.18 -0.61 -6.81
C VAL A 18 2.50 -1.18 -8.05
N ILE A 19 1.72 -2.24 -7.88
CA ILE A 19 0.77 -2.72 -8.88
C ILE A 19 -0.60 -2.17 -8.51
N ARG A 20 -1.18 -1.40 -9.42
CA ARG A 20 -2.53 -0.86 -9.28
C ARG A 20 -3.44 -1.56 -10.27
N GLN A 21 -4.47 -2.22 -9.77
CA GLN A 21 -5.49 -2.82 -10.61
C GLN A 21 -6.52 -1.77 -11.03
N GLY A 22 -6.74 -1.67 -12.33
CA GLY A 22 -7.85 -0.94 -12.92
C GLY A 22 -9.18 -1.58 -12.55
N LYS A 23 -10.27 -0.87 -12.85
CA LYS A 23 -11.62 -1.39 -12.59
C LYS A 23 -11.87 -2.63 -13.44
N GLY A 24 -12.29 -3.73 -12.81
CA GLY A 24 -12.72 -4.92 -13.53
C GLY A 24 -14.04 -4.69 -14.26
N THR A 25 -14.28 -5.49 -15.29
CA THR A 25 -15.51 -5.40 -16.11
C THR A 25 -16.21 -6.75 -16.14
N VAL A 26 -17.53 -6.76 -16.01
CA VAL A 26 -18.31 -7.98 -16.27
C VAL A 26 -18.47 -8.12 -17.78
N LYS A 27 -17.88 -9.16 -18.38
CA LYS A 27 -18.11 -9.54 -19.77
C LYS A 27 -18.77 -10.92 -19.81
N LEU A 28 -19.90 -11.00 -20.52
CA LEU A 28 -20.64 -12.26 -20.71
C LEU A 28 -20.97 -13.00 -19.39
N GLY A 29 -21.33 -12.25 -18.34
CA GLY A 29 -21.67 -12.81 -17.03
C GLY A 29 -20.48 -13.28 -16.20
N ARG A 30 -19.24 -13.05 -16.65
CA ARG A 30 -18.01 -13.35 -15.91
C ARG A 30 -17.29 -12.06 -15.53
N TRP A 31 -16.72 -12.03 -14.33
CA TRP A 31 -15.85 -10.93 -13.90
C TRP A 31 -14.48 -11.06 -14.58
N GLU A 32 -14.06 -10.03 -15.32
CA GLU A 32 -12.70 -9.89 -15.83
C GLU A 32 -11.96 -8.84 -14.98
N GLU A 33 -10.75 -9.19 -14.52
CA GLU A 33 -9.87 -8.24 -13.84
C GLU A 33 -9.52 -7.07 -14.77
N GLY A 34 -9.41 -5.88 -14.19
CA GLY A 34 -8.98 -4.70 -14.94
C GLY A 34 -7.49 -4.76 -15.30
N PRO A 35 -7.02 -3.85 -16.18
CA PRO A 35 -5.60 -3.75 -16.51
C PRO A 35 -4.77 -3.49 -15.25
N ARG A 36 -3.53 -4.00 -15.23
CA ARG A 36 -2.59 -3.80 -14.12
C ARG A 36 -1.55 -2.76 -14.53
N ASP A 37 -1.45 -1.68 -13.77
CA ASP A 37 -0.43 -0.66 -13.94
C ASP A 37 0.71 -0.91 -12.95
N GLU A 38 1.94 -1.04 -13.45
CA GLU A 38 3.15 -1.05 -12.62
C GLU A 38 3.68 0.37 -12.47
N ILE A 39 3.67 0.88 -11.24
CA ILE A 39 4.05 2.24 -10.90
C ILE A 39 5.31 2.20 -10.03
N PRO A 40 6.47 2.63 -10.53
CA PRO A 40 7.67 2.78 -9.70
C PRO A 40 7.48 3.96 -8.75
N ILE A 41 7.74 3.76 -7.46
CA ILE A 41 7.66 4.80 -6.43
C ILE A 41 8.88 4.76 -5.51
N MET A 42 9.11 5.86 -4.80
CA MET A 42 10.07 5.91 -3.69
C MET A 42 9.32 5.76 -2.37
N ALA A 43 9.72 4.78 -1.56
CA ALA A 43 9.13 4.59 -0.24
C ALA A 43 10.16 4.14 0.79
N ALA A 44 10.01 4.61 2.02
CA ALA A 44 10.73 4.06 3.16
C ALA A 44 9.95 2.85 3.70
N VAL A 45 10.59 1.67 3.67
CA VAL A 45 10.00 0.42 4.16
C VAL A 45 10.51 0.14 5.58
N GLN A 46 9.61 -0.17 6.50
CA GLN A 46 9.92 -0.44 7.91
C GLN A 46 9.08 -1.61 8.44
N ASN A 47 9.54 -2.21 9.54
CA ASN A 47 8.72 -3.17 10.26
C ASN A 47 7.55 -2.44 10.96
N PRO A 48 6.33 -3.00 10.95
CA PRO A 48 5.20 -2.45 11.69
C PRO A 48 5.42 -2.59 13.20
N THR A 49 4.90 -1.64 13.97
CA THR A 49 4.85 -1.74 15.45
C THR A 49 3.65 -2.57 15.90
N GLY A 50 3.59 -2.96 17.18
CA GLY A 50 2.42 -3.66 17.73
C GLY A 50 1.11 -2.87 17.57
N GLU A 51 1.16 -1.54 17.66
CA GLU A 51 0.02 -0.65 17.41
C GLU A 51 -0.37 -0.63 15.92
N ASP A 52 0.60 -0.66 15.01
CA ASP A 52 0.32 -0.77 13.58
C ASP A 52 -0.38 -2.11 13.26
N LEU A 53 0.02 -3.20 13.90
CA LEU A 53 -0.62 -4.52 13.72
C LEU A 53 -2.08 -4.53 14.19
N GLN A 54 -2.45 -3.73 15.19
CA GLN A 54 -3.84 -3.63 15.64
C GLN A 54 -4.77 -3.04 14.57
N LYS A 55 -4.24 -2.29 13.60
CA LYS A 55 -5.00 -1.70 12.48
C LYS A 55 -5.29 -2.69 11.35
N ILE A 56 -4.63 -3.85 11.37
CA ILE A 56 -4.90 -4.97 10.47
C ILE A 56 -6.05 -5.80 11.06
N GLU A 57 -6.89 -6.35 10.19
CA GLU A 57 -7.91 -7.33 10.58
C GLU A 57 -7.29 -8.53 11.32
N GLU A 58 -7.94 -8.99 12.38
CA GLU A 58 -7.33 -9.93 13.33
C GLU A 58 -6.79 -11.21 12.69
N GLY A 59 -7.51 -11.72 11.67
CA GLY A 59 -7.12 -12.93 10.94
C GLY A 59 -5.83 -12.80 10.12
N ARG A 60 -5.38 -11.57 9.81
CA ARG A 60 -4.19 -11.30 8.99
C ARG A 60 -3.01 -10.75 9.80
N ARG A 61 -3.19 -10.57 11.12
CA ARG A 61 -2.12 -10.07 12.02
C ARG A 61 -0.93 -11.03 12.15
N THR A 62 -1.11 -12.30 11.83
CA THR A 62 -0.06 -13.34 11.84
C THR A 62 0.74 -13.39 10.54
N GLU A 63 0.30 -12.70 9.48
CA GLU A 63 1.01 -12.62 8.20
C GLU A 63 2.18 -11.64 8.30
N ALA A 64 3.25 -11.90 7.54
CA ALA A 64 4.36 -10.97 7.42
C ALA A 64 3.85 -9.62 6.91
N SER A 65 4.18 -8.52 7.58
CA SER A 65 3.66 -7.20 7.25
C SER A 65 4.76 -6.16 7.21
N ILE A 66 4.53 -5.12 6.40
CA ILE A 66 5.43 -3.99 6.21
C ILE A 66 4.68 -2.68 6.39
N LYS A 67 5.42 -1.67 6.84
CA LYS A 67 4.97 -0.29 6.91
C LYS A 67 5.71 0.54 5.87
N LEU A 68 4.96 1.38 5.16
CA LEU A 68 5.45 2.19 4.06
C LEU A 68 5.19 3.66 4.34
N TYR A 69 6.18 4.49 4.01
CA TYR A 69 6.04 5.94 3.96
C TYR A 69 6.42 6.43 2.57
N SER A 70 5.52 7.15 1.91
CA SER A 70 5.74 7.67 0.56
C SER A 70 4.89 8.93 0.34
N ASP A 71 5.27 9.78 -0.62
CA ASP A 71 4.37 10.82 -1.15
C ASP A 71 3.31 10.24 -2.11
N PHE A 72 3.42 8.96 -2.45
CA PHE A 72 2.44 8.24 -3.25
C PHE A 72 1.15 7.94 -2.48
N GLN A 73 0.01 8.26 -3.09
CA GLN A 73 -1.30 7.93 -2.54
C GLN A 73 -1.66 6.46 -2.81
N PHE A 74 -1.48 5.63 -1.79
CA PHE A 74 -1.89 4.22 -1.80
C PHE A 74 -3.41 4.04 -1.73
N ARG A 75 -3.88 2.86 -2.14
CA ARG A 75 -5.29 2.48 -2.18
C ARG A 75 -5.53 1.18 -1.43
N THR A 76 -6.52 1.18 -0.54
CA THR A 76 -7.09 -0.03 0.07
C THR A 76 -8.23 -0.60 -0.78
N ALA A 77 -8.65 -1.82 -0.47
CA ALA A 77 -9.87 -2.39 -1.04
C ALA A 77 -11.10 -1.54 -0.68
N SER A 78 -12.03 -1.35 -1.62
CA SER A 78 -13.31 -0.68 -1.37
C SER A 78 -14.42 -1.38 -2.14
N VAL A 79 -15.39 -1.94 -1.41
CA VAL A 79 -16.60 -2.54 -2.00
C VAL A 79 -17.46 -1.46 -2.66
N LYS A 80 -17.59 -0.30 -2.01
CA LYS A 80 -18.39 0.83 -2.50
C LYS A 80 -17.91 1.33 -3.86
N ASP A 81 -16.58 1.45 -4.01
CA ASP A 81 -15.97 1.98 -5.24
C ASP A 81 -15.59 0.87 -6.24
N GLN A 82 -15.93 -0.39 -5.93
CA GLN A 82 -15.56 -1.58 -6.71
C GLN A 82 -14.07 -1.61 -7.05
N ARG A 83 -13.24 -1.28 -6.06
CA ARG A 83 -11.81 -1.04 -6.24
C ARG A 83 -11.00 -2.05 -5.45
N GLN A 84 -10.02 -2.63 -6.13
CA GLN A 84 -9.05 -3.52 -5.53
C GLN A 84 -7.96 -2.72 -4.80
N PRO A 85 -7.34 -3.29 -3.75
CA PRO A 85 -6.21 -2.67 -3.08
C PRO A 85 -5.02 -2.57 -4.02
N ASP A 86 -4.14 -1.60 -3.77
CA ASP A 86 -2.82 -1.59 -4.36
C ASP A 86 -2.00 -2.77 -3.82
N LEU A 87 -1.14 -3.32 -4.66
CA LEU A 87 -0.16 -4.33 -4.28
C LEU A 87 1.23 -3.72 -4.35
N VAL A 88 2.12 -4.14 -3.46
CA VAL A 88 3.49 -3.66 -3.34
C VAL A 88 4.43 -4.83 -3.54
N LEU A 89 5.33 -4.71 -4.52
CA LEU A 89 6.40 -5.67 -4.70
C LEU A 89 7.64 -5.19 -3.95
N TRP A 90 8.05 -5.96 -2.94
CA TRP A 90 9.24 -5.65 -2.15
C TRP A 90 9.90 -6.93 -1.65
N GLY A 91 11.23 -7.00 -1.74
CA GLY A 91 11.99 -8.16 -1.25
C GLY A 91 11.71 -9.48 -1.98
N GLY A 92 11.15 -9.43 -3.20
CA GLY A 92 10.71 -10.60 -3.96
C GLY A 92 9.31 -11.11 -3.59
N ASP A 93 8.66 -10.47 -2.62
CA ASP A 93 7.32 -10.80 -2.14
C ASP A 93 6.29 -9.75 -2.59
N GLU A 94 5.02 -10.17 -2.64
CA GLU A 94 3.86 -9.31 -2.90
C GLU A 94 3.11 -9.00 -1.61
N TYR A 95 2.88 -7.72 -1.34
CA TYR A 95 2.17 -7.22 -0.17
C TYR A 95 0.92 -6.46 -0.59
N GLN A 96 -0.23 -6.74 0.02
CA GLN A 96 -1.46 -6.01 -0.22
C GLN A 96 -1.59 -4.84 0.75
N ILE A 97 -1.94 -3.65 0.26
CA ILE A 97 -2.25 -2.50 1.12
C ILE A 97 -3.59 -2.72 1.84
N ASP A 98 -3.55 -2.79 3.17
CA ASP A 98 -4.75 -2.97 4.00
C ASP A 98 -5.17 -1.68 4.70
N HIS A 99 -4.22 -0.81 5.02
CA HIS A 99 -4.50 0.45 5.70
C HIS A 99 -3.66 1.59 5.15
N VAL A 100 -4.27 2.79 5.07
CA VAL A 100 -3.60 4.03 4.62
C VAL A 100 -4.06 5.19 5.49
N GLU A 101 -3.10 5.92 6.03
CA GLU A 101 -3.30 7.18 6.74
C GLU A 101 -2.78 8.34 5.88
N ASN A 102 -3.59 9.40 5.79
CA ASN A 102 -3.22 10.61 5.07
C ASN A 102 -2.55 11.62 6.01
N TRP A 103 -1.26 11.86 5.81
CA TRP A 103 -0.47 12.84 6.55
C TRP A 103 -0.05 14.04 5.68
N THR A 104 -0.78 14.32 4.59
CA THR A 104 -0.40 15.40 3.65
C THR A 104 -0.49 16.80 4.24
N GLY A 105 -1.29 17.02 5.29
CA GLY A 105 -1.43 18.31 5.96
C GLY A 105 -0.18 18.77 6.71
N ASP A 106 0.40 17.87 7.51
CA ASP A 106 1.53 18.21 8.40
C ASP A 106 2.88 17.67 7.88
N GLY A 107 2.87 16.54 7.17
CA GLY A 107 4.07 15.82 6.77
C GLY A 107 4.30 15.74 5.26
N CYS A 108 3.28 16.02 4.44
CA CYS A 108 3.32 15.83 2.98
C CYS A 108 3.64 14.38 2.56
N TYR A 109 3.14 13.38 3.30
CA TYR A 109 3.31 11.95 2.99
C TYR A 109 2.05 11.14 3.33
N TYR A 110 2.04 9.89 2.87
CA TYR A 110 1.10 8.83 3.24
C TYR A 110 1.82 7.75 4.03
N LYS A 111 1.17 7.25 5.08
CA LYS A 111 1.61 6.05 5.80
C LYS A 111 0.70 4.90 5.39
N ALA A 112 1.27 3.79 4.93
CA ALA A 112 0.51 2.60 4.60
C ALA A 112 1.01 1.38 5.37
N ILE A 113 0.10 0.45 5.65
CA ILE A 113 0.39 -0.87 6.23
C ILE A 113 -0.05 -1.90 5.21
N ALA A 114 0.86 -2.84 4.93
CA ALA A 114 0.64 -3.88 3.95
C ALA A 114 0.98 -5.26 4.52
N THR A 115 0.19 -6.27 4.17
CA THR A 115 0.42 -7.67 4.57
C THR A 115 0.80 -8.50 3.36
N LYS A 116 1.71 -9.46 3.56
CA LYS A 116 2.17 -10.38 2.53
C LYS A 116 0.99 -11.20 2.04
N ARG A 117 0.74 -11.25 0.73
CA ARG A 117 -0.24 -12.20 0.20
C ARG A 117 0.27 -13.62 0.41
N GLY A 118 -0.54 -14.44 1.08
CA GLY A 118 -0.37 -15.88 1.05
C GLY A 118 -0.49 -16.37 -0.40
N GLN A 119 0.40 -17.28 -0.80
CA GLN A 119 0.19 -18.10 -1.99
C GLN A 119 -1.01 -19.03 -1.79
#